data_AF-A0AAU7F030-F1
#
_entry.id   AF-A0AAU7F030-F1
#
_cell.length_a   1.000
_cell.length_b   1.000
_cell.length_c   1.000
_cell.angle_alpha   90.00
_cell.angle_beta   90.00
_cell.angle_gamma   90.00
#
_symmetry.space_group_name_H-M   'P 1'
#
loop_
_entity.id
_entity.type
_entity.pdbx_description
1 polymer ?
#
loop_
_entity_poly.entity_id
_entity_poly.type
_entity_poly.pdbx_seq_one_letter_code
_entity_poly.pdbx_strand_id
1 'polypeptide(L)'
;MIDSDRSALVRRGLRFALTGLFVTALHALVAVLFIRFIAPEPPLANGFAFAVATVVSYVINTTWSFSARLHGRTLLRFVSVSAGGFLMAMAVAWAAQMAGLHYLLGIGAVALTVPAFTFVLHNFWTYR
;
A
#
# COMPACT_ATOMS: atom_id res chain seq x y z
N MET A 1 -30.10 -7.59 2.94
CA MET A 1 -28.97 -7.99 2.09
C MET A 1 -28.04 -6.81 1.78
N ILE A 2 -28.56 -5.62 1.46
CA ILE A 2 -27.72 -4.43 1.17
C ILE A 2 -26.90 -3.96 2.39
N ASP A 3 -27.47 -3.95 3.59
CA ASP A 3 -26.76 -3.51 4.81
C ASP A 3 -25.62 -4.45 5.24
N SER A 4 -25.79 -5.76 5.05
CA SER A 4 -24.75 -6.75 5.37
C SER A 4 -23.53 -6.59 4.46
N ASP A 5 -23.74 -6.33 3.17
CA ASP A 5 -22.64 -6.14 2.22
C ASP A 5 -21.90 -4.83 2.46
N ARG A 6 -22.64 -3.75 2.76
CA ARG A 6 -22.05 -2.46 3.15
C ARG A 6 -21.19 -2.60 4.41
N SER A 7 -21.68 -3.30 5.43
CA SER A 7 -20.93 -3.52 6.67
C SER A 7 -19.63 -4.32 6.45
N ALA A 8 -19.65 -5.31 5.54
CA ALA A 8 -18.47 -6.09 5.19
C ALA A 8 -17.43 -5.25 4.44
N LEU A 9 -17.86 -4.40 3.52
CA LEU A 9 -16.98 -3.48 2.78
C LEU A 9 -16.30 -2.47 3.73
N VAL A 10 -17.06 -1.85 4.63
CA VAL A 10 -16.51 -0.91 5.63
C VAL A 10 -15.48 -1.62 6.51
N ARG A 11 -15.78 -2.84 6.98
CA ARG A 11 -14.84 -3.61 7.80
C ARG A 11 -13.54 -3.92 7.04
N ARG A 12 -13.62 -4.34 5.78
CA ARG A 12 -12.44 -4.59 4.93
C ARG A 12 -11.63 -3.31 4.71
N GLY A 13 -12.30 -2.20 4.44
CA GLY A 13 -11.68 -0.88 4.28
C GLY A 13 -10.91 -0.44 5.52
N LEU A 14 -11.51 -0.58 6.71
CA LEU A 14 -10.85 -0.26 7.97
C LEU A 14 -9.62 -1.14 8.22
N ARG A 15 -9.73 -2.46 8.02
CA ARG A 15 -8.58 -3.38 8.14
C ARG A 15 -7.47 -3.05 7.16
N PHE A 16 -7.83 -2.71 5.92
CA PHE A 16 -6.89 -2.30 4.89
C PHE A 16 -6.16 -1.00 5.28
N ALA A 17 -6.90 0.01 5.75
CA ALA A 17 -6.32 1.27 6.21
C ALA A 17 -5.38 1.09 7.41
N LEU A 18 -5.79 0.28 8.40
CA LEU A 18 -4.95 -0.06 9.56
C LEU A 18 -3.68 -0.82 9.13
N THR A 19 -3.80 -1.75 8.19
CA THR A 19 -2.66 -2.47 7.61
C THR A 19 -1.72 -1.49 6.91
N GLY A 20 -2.24 -0.55 6.13
CA GLY A 20 -1.44 0.47 5.46
C GLY A 20 -0.65 1.34 6.43
N LEU A 21 -1.28 1.80 7.51
CA LEU A 21 -0.61 2.60 8.55
C LEU A 21 0.51 1.79 9.24
N PHE A 22 0.20 0.55 9.61
CA PHE A 22 1.17 -0.36 10.22
C PHE A 22 2.37 -0.63 9.30
N VAL A 23 2.12 -0.95 8.03
CA VAL A 23 3.16 -1.22 7.04
C VAL A 23 4.02 0.01 6.79
N THR A 24 3.45 1.21 6.81
CA THR A 24 4.19 2.46 6.66
C THR A 24 5.13 2.69 7.86
N ALA A 25 4.64 2.48 9.07
CA ALA A 25 5.46 2.56 10.28
C ALA A 25 6.58 1.50 10.29
N LEU A 26 6.25 0.26 9.86
CA LEU A 26 7.22 -0.81 9.71
C LEU A 26 8.31 -0.45 8.69
N HIS A 27 7.94 0.12 7.55
CA HIS A 27 8.89 0.57 6.53
C HIS A 27 9.89 1.57 7.12
N ALA A 28 9.39 2.62 7.80
CA ALA A 28 10.24 3.61 8.44
C ALA A 28 11.17 2.99 9.50
N LEU A 29 10.64 2.09 10.33
CA LEU A 29 11.43 1.37 11.34
C LEU A 29 12.54 0.53 10.70
N VAL A 30 12.21 -0.29 9.69
CA VAL A 30 13.18 -1.14 9.00
C VAL A 30 14.26 -0.31 8.31
N ALA A 31 13.89 0.79 7.65
CA ALA A 31 14.86 1.69 7.02
C ALA A 31 15.83 2.28 8.06
N VAL A 32 15.32 2.76 9.20
CA VAL A 32 16.14 3.31 10.29
C VAL A 32 17.08 2.25 10.88
N LEU A 33 16.58 1.04 11.13
CA LEU A 33 17.41 -0.05 11.65
C LEU A 33 18.49 -0.48 10.64
N PHE A 34 18.16 -0.55 9.34
CA PHE A 34 19.12 -0.88 8.29
C PHE A 34 20.24 0.16 8.23
N ILE A 35 19.90 1.46 8.24
CA ILE A 35 20.89 2.55 8.24
C ILE A 35 21.80 2.49 9.46
N ARG A 36 21.24 2.19 10.64
CA ARG A 36 21.99 2.18 11.89
C ARG A 36 22.91 0.97 12.07
N PHE A 37 22.51 -0.21 11.59
CA PHE A 37 23.17 -1.46 11.94
C PHE A 37 23.78 -2.22 10.77
N ILE A 38 23.43 -1.90 9.52
CA ILE A 38 23.86 -2.66 8.34
C ILE A 38 24.70 -1.77 7.43
N ALA A 39 24.12 -0.74 6.84
CA ALA A 39 24.81 0.11 5.88
C ALA A 39 24.17 1.51 5.83
N PRO A 40 24.95 2.60 5.89
CA PRO A 40 24.43 3.95 6.04
C PRO A 40 23.78 4.52 4.76
N GLU A 41 23.82 3.81 3.63
CA GLU A 41 23.31 4.27 2.33
C GLU A 41 21.76 4.30 2.29
N PRO A 42 21.13 5.48 2.23
CA PRO A 42 19.67 5.59 2.25
C PRO A 42 18.96 4.84 1.11
N PRO A 43 19.47 4.81 -0.14
CA PRO A 43 18.82 4.07 -1.22
C PRO A 43 18.72 2.56 -0.96
N LEU A 44 19.77 1.95 -0.39
CA LEU A 44 19.80 0.52 -0.07
C LEU A 44 18.82 0.19 1.06
N ALA A 45 18.82 1.01 2.12
CA ALA A 45 17.88 0.88 3.22
C ALA A 45 16.42 0.99 2.77
N ASN A 46 16.13 1.97 1.90
CA ASN A 46 14.78 2.15 1.36
C ASN A 46 14.32 0.96 0.52
N GLY A 47 15.19 0.44 -0.36
CA GLY A 47 14.89 -0.73 -1.18
C GLY A 47 14.58 -1.96 -0.32
N PHE A 48 15.42 -2.21 0.69
CA PHE A 48 15.21 -3.32 1.63
C PHE A 48 13.92 -3.16 2.44
N ALA A 49 13.71 -1.99 3.03
CA ALA A 49 12.50 -1.68 3.79
C ALA A 49 11.24 -1.79 2.93
N PHE A 50 11.30 -1.39 1.66
CA PHE A 50 10.19 -1.51 0.72
C PHE A 50 9.85 -2.98 0.43
N ALA A 51 10.86 -3.83 0.21
CA ALA A 51 10.64 -5.26 0.00
C ALA A 51 9.97 -5.91 1.23
N VAL A 52 10.49 -5.64 2.44
CA VAL A 52 9.90 -6.15 3.70
C VAL A 52 8.46 -5.66 3.86
N ALA A 53 8.22 -4.35 3.71
CA ALA A 53 6.90 -3.75 3.81
C ALA A 53 5.90 -4.36 2.81
N THR A 54 6.34 -4.62 1.57
CA THR A 54 5.51 -5.24 0.53
C THR A 54 5.10 -6.66 0.88
N VAL A 55 6.05 -7.49 1.35
CA VAL A 55 5.75 -8.88 1.76
C VAL A 55 4.78 -8.90 2.94
N VAL A 56 5.04 -8.09 3.96
CA VAL A 56 4.17 -8.00 5.14
C VAL A 56 2.78 -7.49 4.77
N SER A 57 2.70 -6.46 3.91
CA SER A 57 1.44 -5.93 3.38
C SER A 57 0.65 -7.01 2.64
N TYR A 58 1.29 -7.81 1.79
CA TYR A 58 0.63 -8.91 1.08
C TYR A 58 0.06 -9.94 2.06
N VAL A 59 0.85 -10.37 3.06
CA VAL A 59 0.43 -11.39 4.03
C VAL A 59 -0.76 -10.89 4.87
N ILE A 60 -0.67 -9.68 5.44
CA ILE A 60 -1.73 -9.14 6.29
C ILE A 60 -2.98 -8.84 5.47
N ASN A 61 -2.84 -8.21 4.30
CA ASN A 61 -4.00 -7.90 3.48
C ASN A 61 -4.71 -9.17 3.00
N THR A 62 -3.94 -10.19 2.59
CA THR A 62 -4.53 -11.46 2.16
C THR A 62 -5.23 -12.17 3.31
N THR A 63 -4.56 -12.37 4.44
CA THR A 63 -5.08 -13.24 5.52
C THR A 63 -6.06 -12.53 6.45
N TRP A 64 -5.92 -11.22 6.67
CA TRP A 64 -6.71 -10.47 7.64
C TRP A 64 -7.68 -9.46 7.02
N SER A 65 -7.20 -8.60 6.11
CA SER A 65 -8.06 -7.57 5.49
C SER A 65 -9.13 -8.21 4.61
N PHE A 66 -8.75 -9.19 3.79
CA PHE A 66 -9.64 -9.85 2.83
C PHE A 66 -10.00 -11.30 3.18
N SER A 67 -9.35 -11.89 4.20
CA SER A 67 -9.61 -13.27 4.67
C SER A 67 -9.56 -14.32 3.54
N ALA A 68 -8.61 -14.14 2.63
CA ALA A 68 -8.33 -15.04 1.50
C ALA A 68 -7.13 -15.96 1.81
N ARG A 69 -6.93 -16.97 0.96
CA ARG A 69 -5.77 -17.88 1.05
C ARG A 69 -4.57 -17.31 0.30
N LEU A 70 -3.38 -17.51 0.87
CA LEU A 70 -2.11 -17.21 0.21
C LEU A 70 -1.94 -18.15 -0.99
N HIS A 71 -1.72 -17.58 -2.16
CA HIS A 71 -1.57 -18.33 -3.40
C HIS A 71 -0.79 -17.50 -4.43
N GLY A 72 -0.03 -18.16 -5.30
CA GLY A 72 0.80 -17.47 -6.30
C GLY A 72 -0.02 -16.57 -7.24
N ARG A 73 -1.23 -16.98 -7.61
CA ARG A 73 -2.16 -16.16 -8.40
C ARG A 73 -2.57 -14.87 -7.68
N THR A 74 -2.82 -14.96 -6.38
CA THR A 74 -3.18 -13.80 -5.54
C THR A 74 -1.99 -12.86 -5.37
N LEU A 75 -0.77 -13.42 -5.24
CA LEU A 75 0.47 -12.64 -5.20
C LEU A 75 0.68 -11.88 -6.51
N LEU A 76 0.54 -12.54 -7.67
CA LEU A 76 0.67 -11.89 -8.97
C LEU A 76 -0.32 -10.74 -9.12
N ARG A 77 -1.60 -10.96 -8.80
CA ARG A 77 -2.62 -9.90 -8.81
C ARG A 77 -2.27 -8.78 -7.84
N PHE A 78 -1.78 -9.10 -6.64
CA PHE A 78 -1.39 -8.11 -5.65
C PHE A 78 -0.23 -7.23 -6.15
N VAL A 79 0.79 -7.84 -6.74
CA VAL A 79 1.93 -7.14 -7.35
C VAL A 79 1.47 -6.28 -8.52
N SER A 80 0.56 -6.76 -9.38
CA SER A 80 -0.02 -5.96 -10.47
C SER A 80 -0.76 -4.72 -9.95
N VAL A 81 -1.57 -4.87 -8.91
CA VAL A 81 -2.26 -3.72 -8.28
C VAL A 81 -1.26 -2.77 -7.63
N SER A 82 -0.22 -3.29 -6.97
CA SER A 82 0.83 -2.48 -6.34
C SER A 82 1.61 -1.67 -7.37
N ALA A 83 1.96 -2.28 -8.51
CA ALA A 83 2.60 -1.59 -9.63
C ALA A 83 1.70 -0.51 -10.23
N GLY A 84 0.41 -0.81 -10.42
CA GLY A 84 -0.57 0.20 -10.86
C GLY A 84 -0.72 1.35 -9.87
N GLY A 85 -0.74 1.07 -8.57
CA GLY A 85 -0.76 2.06 -7.50
C GLY A 85 0.49 2.94 -7.50
N PHE A 86 1.67 2.37 -7.76
CA PHE A 86 2.91 3.12 -7.90
C PHE A 86 2.88 4.07 -9.11
N LEU A 87 2.44 3.59 -10.27
CA LEU A 87 2.29 4.45 -11.46
C LEU A 87 1.29 5.58 -11.23
N MET A 88 0.18 5.30 -10.54
CA MET A 88 -0.78 6.32 -10.13
C MET A 88 -0.13 7.34 -9.19
N ALA A 89 0.64 6.89 -8.20
CA ALA A 89 1.36 7.78 -7.28
C ALA A 89 2.27 8.75 -8.04
N MET A 90 3.03 8.24 -9.02
CA MET A 90 3.92 9.04 -9.87
C MET A 90 3.13 10.05 -10.71
N ALA A 91 2.04 9.61 -11.35
CA ALA A 91 1.20 10.49 -12.16
C ALA A 91 0.57 11.63 -11.33
N VAL A 92 0.06 11.32 -10.14
CA VAL A 92 -0.54 12.32 -9.23
C VAL A 92 0.51 13.30 -8.72
N ALA A 93 1.67 12.81 -8.29
CA ALA A 93 2.77 13.66 -7.84
C ALA A 93 3.26 14.59 -8.97
N TRP A 94 3.41 14.06 -10.17
CA TRP A 94 3.85 14.83 -11.33
C TRP A 94 2.82 15.87 -11.75
N ALA A 95 1.53 15.53 -11.78
CA ALA A 95 0.46 16.48 -12.06
C ALA A 95 0.42 17.62 -11.03
N ALA A 96 0.58 17.31 -9.73
CA ALA A 96 0.65 18.32 -8.68
C ALA A 96 1.86 19.26 -8.86
N GLN A 97 3.01 18.70 -9.25
CA GLN A 97 4.21 19.48 -9.56
C GLN A 97 3.99 20.39 -10.78
N MET A 98 3.42 19.87 -11.86
CA MET A 98 3.10 20.66 -13.07
C MET A 98 2.09 21.77 -12.79
N ALA A 99 1.18 21.57 -11.85
CA ALA A 99 0.24 22.58 -11.39
C ALA A 99 0.86 23.63 -10.44
N GLY A 100 2.17 23.53 -10.15
CA GLY A 100 2.87 24.45 -9.25
C GLY A 100 2.44 24.33 -7.78
N LEU A 101 1.84 23.20 -7.39
CA LEU A 101 1.39 23.00 -6.02
C LEU A 101 2.58 22.80 -5.07
N HIS A 102 2.40 23.21 -3.82
CA HIS A 102 3.34 22.91 -2.76
C HIS A 102 3.50 21.38 -2.59
N TYR A 103 4.73 20.88 -2.40
CA TYR A 103 5.03 19.44 -2.39
C TYR A 103 4.20 18.65 -1.37
N LEU A 104 3.85 19.26 -0.22
CA LEU A 104 2.98 18.65 0.78
C LEU A 104 1.57 18.34 0.25
N LEU A 105 1.04 19.17 -0.66
CA LEU A 105 -0.24 18.91 -1.30
C LEU A 105 -0.15 17.72 -2.26
N GLY A 106 0.98 17.59 -2.97
CA GLY A 106 1.28 16.40 -3.79
C GLY A 106 1.35 15.12 -2.95
N ILE A 107 2.06 15.16 -1.81
CA ILE A 107 2.12 14.04 -0.86
C ILE A 107 0.72 13.69 -0.35
N GLY A 108 -0.07 14.68 0.06
CA GLY A 108 -1.44 14.48 0.52
C GLY A 108 -2.34 13.86 -0.56
N ALA A 109 -2.25 14.34 -1.79
CA ALA A 109 -3.01 13.79 -2.91
C ALA A 109 -2.66 12.32 -3.18
N VAL A 110 -1.37 11.96 -3.20
CA VAL A 110 -0.92 10.57 -3.35
C VAL A 110 -1.42 9.70 -2.18
N ALA A 111 -1.27 10.19 -0.95
CA ALA A 111 -1.65 9.46 0.26
C ALA A 111 -3.15 9.17 0.35
N LEU A 112 -4.01 9.98 -0.28
CA LEU A 112 -5.45 9.76 -0.33
C LEU A 112 -5.88 8.90 -1.52
N THR A 113 -5.30 9.15 -2.70
CA THR A 113 -5.75 8.52 -3.95
C THR A 113 -5.27 7.08 -4.10
N VAL A 114 -4.00 6.80 -3.75
CA VAL A 114 -3.40 5.48 -3.97
C VAL A 114 -4.03 4.40 -3.09
N PRO A 115 -4.26 4.60 -1.77
CA PRO A 115 -4.95 3.60 -0.95
C PRO A 115 -6.38 3.33 -1.41
N ALA A 116 -7.11 4.36 -1.85
CA ALA A 116 -8.46 4.18 -2.39
C ALA A 116 -8.45 3.33 -3.67
N PHE A 117 -7.57 3.67 -4.61
CA PHE A 117 -7.42 2.94 -5.87
C PHE A 117 -7.03 1.46 -5.64
N THR A 118 -6.00 1.23 -4.83
CA THR A 118 -5.52 -0.13 -4.53
C THR A 118 -6.53 -0.94 -3.75
N PHE A 119 -7.28 -0.34 -2.81
CA PHE A 119 -8.36 -1.02 -2.10
C PHE A 119 -9.46 -1.50 -3.06
N VAL A 120 -9.92 -0.64 -3.98
CA VAL A 120 -10.96 -0.99 -4.97
C VAL A 120 -10.50 -2.19 -5.81
N LEU A 121 -9.29 -2.14 -6.37
CA LEU A 121 -8.77 -3.24 -7.18
C LEU A 121 -8.56 -4.52 -6.37
N HIS A 122 -8.09 -4.42 -5.13
CA HIS A 122 -7.97 -5.58 -4.28
C HIS A 122 -9.33 -6.22 -3.95
N ASN A 123 -10.32 -5.41 -3.61
CA ASN A 123 -11.64 -5.88 -3.22
C ASN A 123 -12.42 -6.51 -4.38
N PHE A 124 -12.34 -5.92 -5.58
CA PHE A 124 -13.15 -6.37 -6.72
C PHE A 124 -12.41 -7.29 -7.71
N TRP A 125 -11.07 -7.37 -7.64
CA TRP A 125 -10.28 -8.19 -8.56
C TRP A 125 -9.27 -9.11 -7.88
N THR A 126 -8.45 -8.62 -6.93
CA THR A 126 -7.40 -9.47 -6.32
C THR A 126 -8.00 -10.60 -5.51
N TYR A 127 -8.97 -10.29 -4.63
CA TYR A 127 -9.53 -11.23 -3.64
C TYR A 127 -10.99 -11.63 -3.93
N ARG A 128 -11.38 -11.51 -5.20
CA ARG A 128 -12.62 -12.09 -5.73
C ARG A 128 -12.29 -13.42 -6.42
#